data_AF-A0A7V5PQU6-F1
#
_entry.id   AF-A0A7V5PQU6-F1
#
_cell.length_a   1.000
_cell.length_b   1.000
_cell.length_c   1.000
_cell.angle_alpha   90.00
_cell.angle_beta   90.00
_cell.angle_gamma   90.00
#
_symmetry.space_group_name_H-M   'P 1'
#
loop_
_entity.id
_entity.type
_entity.pdbx_description
1 polymer ?
#
loop_
_entity_poly.entity_id
_entity_poly.type
_entity_poly.pdbx_seq_one_letter_code
_entity_poly.pdbx_strand_id
1 'polypeptide(L)'
;QEEKISDFIRRDAKRQQKYGRVLAGIDSVYQTYRQSALREWILRYFAGSVELPAIARTILKAAEERQKPDLERESAFMDRNFARTKMYLLMRLKNFDAQADRLILKALLAKAGQLPAEQQIKPLNRIFRLDGKRSETEAVIQQAYAKTRLWQPKFVEKLLNMTPQALNKVKDPILQWMRDLQPAYAALKETQQRRSGQLRRLRALWLDVKKQYLKTDFIPDANGTFRFTTGLIEGYSPADAIYKTPVTSVRGIFEKTTGQPPFNTPDALMTLLRKKQFGAFISKTVGTLPIDILYSTDTTGGNSGSPVMNVKGELVGLNFDRSFEATINDFAWNHAYSRSIGVDVRYLLFLLKNYAHADQLLGEMGLK
;
A
#
# COMPACT_ATOMS: atom_id res chain seq x y z
N GLN A 1 5.19 -25.53 -8.86
CA GLN A 1 5.90 -24.87 -9.98
C GLN A 1 7.41 -24.88 -9.77
N GLU A 2 7.89 -24.50 -8.59
CA GLU A 2 9.33 -24.49 -8.26
C GLU A 2 10.01 -25.85 -8.47
N GLU A 3 9.36 -26.95 -8.12
CA GLU A 3 9.87 -28.31 -8.41
C GLU A 3 10.08 -28.55 -9.91
N LYS A 4 9.11 -28.17 -10.76
CA LYS A 4 9.22 -28.31 -12.22
C LYS A 4 10.39 -27.50 -12.78
N ILE A 5 10.59 -26.28 -12.28
CA ILE A 5 11.74 -25.45 -12.69
C ILE A 5 13.05 -26.06 -12.16
N SER A 6 13.04 -26.63 -10.96
CA SER A 6 14.21 -27.32 -10.38
C SER A 6 14.59 -28.56 -11.18
N ASP A 7 13.61 -29.35 -11.63
CA ASP A 7 13.84 -30.46 -12.57
C ASP A 7 14.41 -29.97 -13.90
N PHE A 8 13.85 -28.88 -14.44
CA PHE A 8 14.35 -28.25 -15.66
C PHE A 8 15.81 -27.81 -15.52
N ILE A 9 16.19 -27.26 -14.36
CA ILE A 9 17.57 -26.89 -14.02
C ILE A 9 18.46 -28.15 -13.98
N ARG A 10 18.04 -29.20 -13.27
CA ARG A 10 18.84 -30.42 -13.08
C ARG A 10 19.12 -31.20 -14.37
N ARG A 11 18.21 -31.14 -15.34
CA ARG A 11 18.32 -31.86 -16.62
C ARG A 11 19.41 -31.32 -17.56
N ASP A 12 20.08 -30.22 -17.22
CA ASP A 12 21.14 -29.64 -18.04
C ASP A 12 22.31 -29.16 -17.18
N ALA A 13 23.52 -29.61 -17.51
CA ALA A 13 24.71 -29.33 -16.69
C ALA A 13 25.04 -27.84 -16.59
N LYS A 14 24.84 -27.06 -17.67
CA LYS A 14 25.09 -25.61 -17.68
C LYS A 14 24.08 -24.87 -16.81
N ARG A 15 22.80 -25.24 -16.89
CA ARG A 15 21.74 -24.71 -16.00
C ARG A 15 22.01 -25.08 -14.55
N GLN A 16 22.37 -26.33 -14.26
CA GLN A 16 22.69 -26.77 -12.91
C GLN A 16 23.86 -25.98 -12.32
N GLN A 17 24.93 -25.76 -13.10
CA GLN A 17 26.08 -24.97 -12.67
C GLN A 17 25.69 -23.51 -12.35
N LYS A 18 24.85 -22.90 -13.18
CA LYS A 18 24.48 -21.47 -13.06
C LYS A 18 23.37 -21.22 -12.01
N TYR A 19 22.36 -22.09 -11.93
CA TYR A 19 21.13 -21.84 -11.16
C TYR A 19 20.90 -22.81 -10.00
N GLY A 20 21.62 -23.93 -9.91
CA GLY A 20 21.32 -25.03 -8.99
C GLY A 20 21.30 -24.64 -7.50
N ARG A 21 21.96 -23.55 -7.12
CA ARG A 21 22.00 -23.04 -5.73
C ARG A 21 21.10 -21.83 -5.47
N VAL A 22 20.37 -21.34 -6.48
CA VAL A 22 19.61 -20.08 -6.38
C VAL A 22 18.51 -20.17 -5.32
N LEU A 23 17.68 -21.21 -5.36
CA LEU A 23 16.58 -21.37 -4.39
C LEU A 23 17.10 -21.55 -2.95
N ALA A 24 18.14 -22.36 -2.76
CA ALA A 24 18.78 -22.53 -1.44
C ALA A 24 19.38 -21.22 -0.92
N GLY A 25 19.98 -20.41 -1.81
CA GLY A 25 20.47 -19.07 -1.45
C GLY A 25 19.34 -18.12 -1.07
N ILE A 26 18.21 -18.17 -1.79
CA ILE A 26 17.03 -17.38 -1.44
C ILE A 26 16.50 -17.79 -0.06
N ASP A 27 16.28 -19.09 0.18
CA ASP A 27 15.79 -19.57 1.47
C ASP A 27 16.73 -19.17 2.62
N SER A 28 18.04 -19.33 2.44
CA SER A 28 19.03 -18.91 3.45
C SER A 28 18.86 -17.44 3.85
N VAL A 29 18.65 -16.53 2.89
CA VAL A 29 18.37 -15.13 3.21
C VAL A 29 17.04 -14.97 3.94
N TYR A 30 15.99 -15.68 3.51
CA TYR A 30 14.68 -15.65 4.20
C TYR A 30 14.72 -16.22 5.62
N GLN A 31 15.57 -17.20 5.92
CA GLN A 31 15.80 -17.65 7.29
C GLN A 31 16.30 -16.51 8.18
N THR A 32 17.22 -15.69 7.66
CA THR A 32 17.68 -14.51 8.42
C THR A 32 16.56 -13.49 8.66
N TYR A 33 15.61 -13.32 7.72
CA TYR A 33 14.42 -12.49 7.93
C TYR A 33 13.56 -13.03 9.07
N ARG A 34 13.31 -14.35 9.10
CA ARG A 34 12.47 -15.00 10.13
C ARG A 34 13.04 -14.80 11.55
N GLN A 35 14.36 -14.83 11.69
CA GLN A 35 15.06 -14.65 12.97
C GLN A 35 14.84 -13.28 13.63
N SER A 36 14.57 -12.23 12.83
CA SER A 36 14.39 -10.86 13.34
C SER A 36 13.03 -10.24 13.00
N ALA A 37 12.11 -11.03 12.45
CA ALA A 37 10.87 -10.52 11.86
C ALA A 37 10.02 -9.69 12.82
N LEU A 38 9.83 -10.15 14.07
CA LEU A 38 8.99 -9.45 15.04
C LEU A 38 9.64 -8.16 15.51
N ARG A 39 10.95 -8.19 15.80
CA ARG A 39 11.73 -6.99 16.15
C ARG A 39 11.67 -5.94 15.05
N GLU A 40 11.88 -6.36 13.80
CA GLU A 40 11.86 -5.45 12.65
C GLU A 40 10.47 -4.87 12.41
N TRP A 41 9.42 -5.68 12.63
CA TRP A 41 8.04 -5.23 12.57
C TRP A 41 7.79 -4.13 13.61
N ILE A 42 8.16 -4.35 14.88
CA ILE A 42 8.00 -3.34 15.93
C ILE A 42 8.74 -2.04 15.57
N LEU A 43 10.01 -2.12 15.16
CA LEU A 43 10.79 -0.96 14.76
C LEU A 43 10.17 -0.23 13.56
N ARG A 44 9.68 -0.97 12.56
CA ARG A 44 9.04 -0.37 11.38
C ARG A 44 7.78 0.40 11.74
N TYR A 45 6.88 -0.21 12.53
CA TYR A 45 5.61 0.40 12.89
C TYR A 45 5.76 1.51 13.92
N PHE A 46 6.70 1.38 14.86
CA PHE A 46 7.00 2.44 15.82
C PHE A 46 7.40 3.75 15.12
N ALA A 47 8.23 3.67 14.07
CA ALA A 47 8.69 4.85 13.32
C ALA A 47 7.89 5.14 12.03
N GLY A 48 6.78 4.46 11.79
CA GLY A 48 5.98 4.61 10.56
C GLY A 48 4.50 4.87 10.80
N SER A 49 3.94 4.27 11.87
CA SER A 49 2.52 4.28 12.21
C SER A 49 2.21 5.06 13.50
N VAL A 50 3.22 5.39 14.30
CA VAL A 50 3.10 6.39 15.38
C VAL A 50 3.65 7.70 14.84
N GLU A 51 2.81 8.73 14.79
CA GLU A 51 3.07 9.98 14.09
C GLU A 51 4.25 10.74 14.70
N LEU A 52 4.25 10.97 16.01
CA LEU A 52 5.31 11.78 16.64
C LEU A 52 6.70 11.12 16.58
N PRO A 53 6.87 9.80 16.83
CA PRO A 53 8.14 9.12 16.57
C PRO A 53 8.56 9.12 15.10
N ALA A 54 7.63 8.96 14.15
CA ALA A 54 7.94 9.05 12.71
C ALA A 54 8.46 10.45 12.33
N ILE A 55 7.85 11.49 12.90
CA ILE A 55 8.27 12.89 12.75
C ILE A 55 9.66 13.11 13.34
N ALA A 56 9.86 12.72 14.61
CA ALA A 56 11.16 12.82 15.29
C ALA A 56 12.27 12.11 14.51
N ARG A 57 12.01 10.91 13.99
CA ARG A 57 12.98 10.18 13.16
C ARG A 57 13.37 10.94 11.91
N THR A 58 12.38 11.51 11.21
CA THR A 58 12.61 12.26 9.97
C THR A 58 13.44 13.51 10.22
N ILE A 59 13.16 14.22 11.33
CA ILE A 59 13.93 15.39 11.76
C ILE A 59 15.40 15.02 12.04
N LEU A 60 15.65 13.96 12.83
CA LEU A 60 17.01 13.51 13.13
C LEU A 60 17.77 13.12 11.84
N LYS A 61 17.12 12.36 10.95
CA LYS A 61 17.71 12.00 9.65
C LYS A 61 17.98 13.23 8.78
N ALA A 62 17.07 14.19 8.73
CA ALA A 62 17.27 15.41 7.95
C ALA A 62 18.50 16.19 8.43
N ALA A 63 18.68 16.33 9.75
CA ALA A 63 19.83 17.02 10.32
C ALA A 63 21.16 16.37 9.91
N GLU A 64 21.21 15.02 9.86
CA GLU A 64 22.39 14.25 9.49
C GLU A 64 22.65 14.21 7.98
N GLU A 65 21.65 13.81 7.20
CA GLU A 65 21.78 13.64 5.75
C GLU A 65 22.10 14.98 5.07
N ARG A 66 21.54 16.10 5.56
CA ARG A 66 21.81 17.43 4.98
C ARG A 66 23.22 17.96 5.26
N GLN A 67 24.05 17.28 6.06
CA GLN A 67 25.49 17.60 6.19
C GLN A 67 26.34 16.96 5.08
N LYS A 68 25.80 15.98 4.35
CA LYS A 68 26.52 15.27 3.29
C LYS A 68 26.41 16.03 1.97
N PRO A 69 27.35 15.80 1.02
CA PRO A 69 27.15 16.18 -0.38
C PRO A 69 25.81 15.66 -0.91
N ASP A 70 25.11 16.44 -1.73
CA ASP A 70 23.72 16.14 -2.11
C ASP A 70 23.55 14.73 -2.73
N LEU A 71 24.51 14.30 -3.56
CA LEU A 71 24.49 13.00 -4.22
C LEU A 71 24.75 11.81 -3.27
N GLU A 72 25.27 12.07 -2.07
CA GLU A 72 25.51 11.06 -1.03
C GLU A 72 24.34 10.93 -0.04
N ARG A 73 23.34 11.81 -0.13
CA ARG A 73 22.17 11.81 0.75
C ARG A 73 21.24 10.65 0.43
N GLU A 74 20.54 10.15 1.44
CA GLU A 74 19.32 9.36 1.19
C GLU A 74 18.33 10.18 0.34
N SER A 75 17.70 9.53 -0.65
CA SER A 75 16.87 10.19 -1.68
C SER A 75 15.85 11.20 -1.11
N ALA A 76 15.21 10.90 0.02
CA ALA A 76 14.22 11.77 0.65
C ALA A 76 14.80 13.11 1.15
N PHE A 77 16.12 13.22 1.34
CA PHE A 77 16.79 14.40 1.89
C PHE A 77 17.69 15.11 0.85
N MET A 78 17.72 14.63 -0.39
CA MET A 78 18.29 15.36 -1.52
C MET A 78 17.53 16.67 -1.74
N ASP A 79 18.21 17.73 -2.21
CA ASP A 79 17.62 19.06 -2.34
C ASP A 79 16.39 19.06 -3.25
N ARG A 80 16.42 18.30 -4.36
CA ARG A 80 15.28 18.10 -5.27
C ARG A 80 14.04 17.46 -4.64
N ASN A 81 14.21 16.71 -3.55
CA ASN A 81 13.15 15.93 -2.90
C ASN A 81 12.73 16.50 -1.54
N PHE A 82 13.56 17.33 -0.92
CA PHE A 82 13.37 17.73 0.48
C PHE A 82 12.10 18.56 0.69
N ALA A 83 11.72 19.41 -0.27
CA ALA A 83 10.46 20.14 -0.22
C ALA A 83 9.25 19.20 -0.12
N ARG A 84 9.26 18.10 -0.88
CA ARG A 84 8.23 17.05 -0.85
C ARG A 84 8.25 16.29 0.49
N THR A 85 9.43 15.97 1.02
CA THR A 85 9.58 15.36 2.35
C THR A 85 9.00 16.26 3.45
N LYS A 86 9.30 17.57 3.42
CA LYS A 86 8.73 18.54 4.35
C LYS A 86 7.21 18.58 4.23
N MET A 87 6.66 18.68 3.02
CA MET A 87 5.22 18.68 2.78
C MET A 87 4.54 17.44 3.37
N TYR A 88 5.04 16.23 3.09
CA TYR A 88 4.46 15.00 3.64
C TYR A 88 4.52 14.93 5.16
N LEU A 89 5.60 15.43 5.77
CA LEU A 89 5.74 15.48 7.22
C LEU A 89 4.70 16.43 7.85
N LEU A 90 4.41 17.56 7.20
CA LEU A 90 3.39 18.51 7.68
C LEU A 90 1.96 18.01 7.43
N MET A 91 1.73 17.24 6.35
CA MET A 91 0.44 16.59 6.11
C MET A 91 0.10 15.56 7.19
N ARG A 92 1.08 14.82 7.70
CA ARG A 92 0.90 13.92 8.86
C ARG A 92 0.34 14.66 10.07
N LEU A 93 0.87 15.86 10.36
CA LEU A 93 0.40 16.70 11.46
C LEU A 93 -1.01 17.24 11.26
N LYS A 94 -1.46 17.45 10.01
CA LYS A 94 -2.82 17.91 9.73
C LYS A 94 -3.88 16.92 10.20
N ASN A 95 -3.58 15.62 10.15
CA ASN A 95 -4.47 14.53 10.55
C ASN A 95 -4.09 13.93 11.91
N PHE A 96 -3.24 14.61 12.70
CA PHE A 96 -2.76 14.10 13.96
C PHE A 96 -3.85 14.15 15.03
N ASP A 97 -4.17 13.00 15.60
CA ASP A 97 -4.99 12.88 16.81
C ASP A 97 -4.14 12.28 17.95
N ALA A 98 -3.95 13.05 19.02
CA ALA A 98 -3.08 12.67 20.13
C ALA A 98 -3.61 11.47 20.93
N GLN A 99 -4.93 11.21 20.92
CA GLN A 99 -5.50 10.04 21.59
C GLN A 99 -5.24 8.78 20.77
N ALA A 100 -5.54 8.81 19.46
CA ALA A 100 -5.28 7.72 18.54
C ALA A 100 -3.80 7.35 18.50
N ASP A 101 -2.91 8.35 18.41
CA ASP A 101 -1.46 8.12 18.36
C ASP A 101 -0.93 7.42 19.62
N ARG A 102 -1.40 7.84 20.81
CA ARG A 102 -1.07 7.16 22.08
C ARG A 102 -1.63 5.75 22.15
N LEU A 103 -2.82 5.49 21.62
CA LEU A 103 -3.42 4.14 21.60
C LEU A 103 -2.60 3.19 20.73
N ILE A 104 -2.21 3.63 19.53
CA ILE A 104 -1.34 2.86 18.63
C ILE A 104 0.01 2.60 19.29
N LEU A 105 0.63 3.63 19.88
CA LEU A 105 1.89 3.52 20.59
C LEU A 105 1.82 2.48 21.73
N LYS A 106 0.78 2.55 22.58
CA LYS A 106 0.59 1.59 23.68
C LYS A 106 0.43 0.15 23.16
N ALA A 107 -0.35 -0.04 22.10
CA ALA A 107 -0.55 -1.36 21.50
C ALA A 107 0.77 -1.93 20.93
N LEU A 108 1.58 -1.09 20.28
CA LEU A 108 2.89 -1.49 19.78
C LEU A 108 3.86 -1.82 20.91
N LEU A 109 3.90 -1.01 21.98
CA LEU A 109 4.78 -1.26 23.13
C LEU A 109 4.40 -2.51 23.91
N ALA A 110 3.10 -2.82 24.03
CA ALA A 110 2.64 -4.08 24.60
C ALA A 110 3.17 -5.29 23.81
N LYS A 111 3.14 -5.22 22.47
CA LYS A 111 3.73 -6.25 21.60
C LYS A 111 5.26 -6.29 21.73
N ALA A 112 5.91 -5.14 21.88
CA ALA A 112 7.35 -5.05 22.06
C ALA A 112 7.80 -5.73 23.37
N GLY A 113 7.05 -5.59 24.46
CA GLY A 113 7.34 -6.27 25.73
C GLY A 113 7.22 -7.80 25.66
N GLN A 114 6.40 -8.31 24.73
CA GLN A 114 6.18 -9.76 24.51
C GLN A 114 7.18 -10.39 23.54
N LEU A 115 8.18 -9.65 23.06
CA LEU A 115 9.16 -10.21 22.13
C LEU A 115 9.99 -11.33 22.78
N PRO A 116 10.37 -12.38 22.03
CA PRO A 116 11.38 -13.34 22.47
C PRO A 116 12.69 -12.64 22.86
N ALA A 117 13.45 -13.23 23.79
CA ALA A 117 14.64 -12.63 24.38
C ALA A 117 15.67 -12.15 23.33
N GLU A 118 15.88 -12.94 22.28
CA GLU A 118 16.78 -12.66 21.16
C GLU A 118 16.30 -11.53 20.24
N GLN A 119 15.01 -11.19 20.31
CA GLN A 119 14.38 -10.12 19.53
C GLN A 119 14.08 -8.86 20.36
N GLN A 120 14.36 -8.86 21.67
CA GLN A 120 14.12 -7.71 22.54
C GLN A 120 14.82 -6.43 22.06
N ILE A 121 14.10 -5.31 22.15
CA ILE A 121 14.61 -3.99 21.73
C ILE A 121 15.01 -3.24 22.99
N LYS A 122 16.26 -3.44 23.44
CA LYS A 122 16.77 -2.90 24.71
C LYS A 122 16.45 -1.41 24.95
N PRO A 123 16.59 -0.49 23.97
CA PRO A 123 16.21 0.90 24.18
C PRO A 123 14.72 1.09 24.47
N LEU A 124 13.81 0.36 23.79
CA LEU A 124 12.37 0.45 24.09
C LEU A 124 12.08 -0.05 25.51
N ASN A 125 12.67 -1.17 25.92
CA ASN A 125 12.49 -1.70 27.28
C ASN A 125 12.93 -0.69 28.33
N ARG A 126 14.09 -0.07 28.13
CA ARG A 126 14.62 0.95 29.05
C ARG A 126 13.77 2.22 29.09
N ILE A 127 13.40 2.75 27.93
CA ILE A 127 12.66 4.02 27.83
C ILE A 127 11.26 3.86 28.43
N PHE A 128 10.58 2.78 28.07
CA PHE A 128 9.17 2.57 28.40
C PHE A 128 8.93 1.62 29.55
N ARG A 129 10.00 1.07 30.17
CA ARG A 129 9.93 0.13 31.31
C ARG A 129 9.02 -1.07 31.02
N LEU A 130 9.27 -1.71 29.88
CA LEU A 130 8.41 -2.78 29.37
C LEU A 130 8.48 -4.08 30.19
N ASP A 131 9.48 -4.21 31.05
CA ASP A 131 9.65 -5.23 32.09
C ASP A 131 8.88 -4.91 33.38
N GLY A 132 8.43 -3.67 33.55
CA GLY A 132 7.68 -3.20 34.71
C GLY A 132 6.16 -3.31 34.58
N LYS A 133 5.44 -2.62 35.47
CA LYS A 133 3.97 -2.56 35.41
C LYS A 133 3.53 -1.71 34.22
N ARG A 134 2.43 -2.10 33.57
CA ARG A 134 1.81 -1.33 32.47
C ARG A 134 1.57 0.15 32.82
N SER A 135 1.26 0.46 34.08
CA SER A 135 1.08 1.83 34.58
C SER A 135 2.34 2.69 34.43
N GLU A 136 3.53 2.10 34.51
CA GLU A 136 4.80 2.82 34.33
C GLU A 136 5.01 3.22 32.87
N THR A 137 4.75 2.30 31.93
CA THR A 137 4.74 2.58 30.49
C THR A 137 3.78 3.72 30.16
N GLU A 138 2.57 3.67 30.70
CA GLU A 138 1.54 4.71 30.48
C GLU A 138 1.96 6.06 31.07
N ALA A 139 2.61 6.08 32.23
CA ALA A 139 3.15 7.31 32.82
C ALA A 139 4.26 7.94 31.94
N VAL A 140 5.18 7.13 31.40
CA VAL A 140 6.23 7.61 30.48
C VAL A 140 5.61 8.25 29.23
N ILE A 141 4.64 7.57 28.61
CA ILE A 141 3.94 8.08 27.42
C ILE A 141 3.22 9.40 27.76
N GLN A 142 2.46 9.43 28.85
CA GLN A 142 1.69 10.61 29.25
C GLN A 142 2.60 11.82 29.48
N GLN A 143 3.70 11.64 30.21
CA GLN A 143 4.65 12.71 30.47
C GLN A 143 5.31 13.24 29.19
N ALA A 144 5.66 12.34 28.25
CA ALA A 144 6.25 12.75 26.99
C ALA A 144 5.28 13.52 26.10
N TYR A 145 4.03 13.05 25.96
CA TYR A 145 3.01 13.73 25.15
C TYR A 145 2.58 15.07 25.76
N ALA A 146 2.63 15.22 27.09
CA ALA A 146 2.37 16.48 27.75
C ALA A 146 3.48 17.54 27.51
N LYS A 147 4.73 17.10 27.28
CA LYS A 147 5.89 17.99 27.14
C LYS A 147 6.34 18.22 25.69
N THR A 148 6.04 17.29 24.79
CA THR A 148 6.48 17.37 23.40
C THR A 148 5.79 18.52 22.65
N ARG A 149 6.52 19.11 21.72
CA ARG A 149 6.00 20.13 20.80
C ARG A 149 5.98 19.65 19.36
N LEU A 150 6.29 18.37 19.11
CA LEU A 150 6.36 17.80 17.77
C LEU A 150 5.03 17.76 17.03
N TRP A 151 3.91 17.97 17.73
CA TRP A 151 2.59 18.15 17.11
C TRP A 151 2.39 19.55 16.51
N GLN A 152 3.30 20.51 16.76
CA GLN A 152 3.21 21.88 16.24
C GLN A 152 3.95 22.00 14.90
N PRO A 153 3.26 22.31 13.77
CA PRO A 153 3.88 22.41 12.46
C PRO A 153 5.08 23.36 12.42
N LYS A 154 4.94 24.59 12.93
CA LYS A 154 6.03 25.59 12.97
C LYS A 154 7.26 25.11 13.76
N PHE A 155 7.04 24.33 14.82
CA PHE A 155 8.15 23.76 15.59
C PHE A 155 8.88 22.70 14.76
N VAL A 156 8.16 21.78 14.13
CA VAL A 156 8.73 20.77 13.24
C VAL A 156 9.49 21.38 12.06
N GLU A 157 8.93 22.40 11.41
CA GLU A 157 9.60 23.13 10.33
C GLU A 157 10.91 23.77 10.79
N LYS A 158 10.93 24.37 11.99
CA LYS A 158 12.15 24.92 12.57
C LYS A 158 13.21 23.83 12.78
N LEU A 159 12.81 22.68 13.31
CA LEU A 159 13.73 21.57 13.60
C LEU A 159 14.32 20.94 12.33
N LEU A 160 13.54 20.84 11.23
CA LEU A 160 13.99 20.28 9.95
C LEU A 160 15.18 21.04 9.33
N ASN A 161 15.35 22.32 9.70
CA ASN A 161 16.42 23.17 9.19
C ASN A 161 17.61 23.30 10.16
N MET A 162 17.60 22.56 11.28
CA MET A 162 18.69 22.61 12.26
C MET A 162 19.85 21.70 11.86
N THR A 163 21.07 22.12 12.22
CA THR A 163 22.24 21.24 12.22
C THR A 163 22.14 20.21 13.35
N PRO A 164 22.89 19.09 13.27
CA PRO A 164 22.93 18.11 14.36
C PRO A 164 23.28 18.73 15.72
N GLN A 165 24.23 19.66 15.76
CA GLN A 165 24.67 20.34 16.98
C GLN A 165 23.57 21.20 17.59
N ALA A 166 22.83 21.95 16.76
CA ALA A 166 21.70 22.75 17.23
C ALA A 166 20.55 21.86 17.70
N LEU A 167 20.26 20.80 16.94
CA LEU A 167 19.18 19.87 17.27
C LEU A 167 19.44 19.13 18.59
N ASN A 168 20.69 18.77 18.90
CA ASN A 168 21.07 18.12 20.18
C ASN A 168 20.78 18.98 21.42
N LYS A 169 20.66 20.30 21.27
CA LYS A 169 20.26 21.21 22.35
C LYS A 169 18.75 21.18 22.62
N VAL A 170 17.95 20.65 21.69
CA VAL A 170 16.49 20.54 21.82
C VAL A 170 16.13 19.35 22.73
N LYS A 171 15.52 19.67 23.88
CA LYS A 171 15.11 18.72 24.92
C LYS A 171 13.63 18.31 24.78
N ASP A 172 13.25 17.82 23.60
CA ASP A 172 11.95 17.21 23.37
C ASP A 172 12.01 15.71 23.72
N PRO A 173 11.08 15.17 24.53
CA PRO A 173 11.14 13.77 24.99
C PRO A 173 11.06 12.77 23.84
N ILE A 174 10.30 13.06 22.78
CA ILE A 174 10.13 12.13 21.65
C ILE A 174 11.35 12.17 20.72
N LEU A 175 11.99 13.34 20.55
CA LEU A 175 13.31 13.39 19.91
C LEU A 175 14.33 12.56 20.69
N GLN A 176 14.31 12.61 22.04
CA GLN A 176 15.21 11.81 22.85
C GLN A 176 14.96 10.30 22.67
N TRP A 177 13.70 9.86 22.62
CA TRP A 177 13.38 8.46 22.31
C TRP A 177 14.01 8.01 20.99
N MET A 178 13.89 8.84 19.96
CA MET A 178 14.40 8.49 18.64
C MET A 178 15.93 8.54 18.55
N ARG A 179 16.60 9.39 19.33
CA ARG A 179 18.07 9.35 19.49
C ARG A 179 18.52 8.06 20.14
N ASP A 180 17.89 7.67 21.24
CA ASP A 180 18.20 6.41 21.94
C ASP A 180 17.97 5.18 21.06
N LEU A 181 16.99 5.24 20.13
CA LEU A 181 16.69 4.18 19.17
C LEU A 181 17.55 4.22 17.91
N GLN A 182 18.33 5.27 17.69
CA GLN A 182 19.10 5.45 16.46
C GLN A 182 20.06 4.27 16.17
N PRO A 183 20.82 3.72 17.15
CA PRO A 183 21.66 2.56 16.90
C PRO A 183 20.87 1.33 16.44
N ALA A 184 19.67 1.10 16.99
CA ALA A 184 18.81 -0.01 16.58
C ALA A 184 18.34 0.14 15.13
N TYR A 185 18.02 1.36 14.70
CA TYR A 185 17.64 1.64 13.31
C TYR A 185 18.82 1.61 12.34
N ALA A 186 20.02 1.99 12.77
CA ALA A 186 21.24 1.87 11.97
C ALA A 186 21.57 0.39 11.68
N ALA A 187 21.56 -0.45 12.72
CA ALA A 187 21.77 -1.90 12.58
C ALA A 187 20.70 -2.57 11.69
N LEU A 188 19.44 -2.12 11.82
CA LEU A 188 18.35 -2.55 10.95
C LEU A 188 18.62 -2.20 9.48
N LYS A 189 19.00 -0.94 9.21
CA LYS A 189 19.31 -0.47 7.85
C LYS A 189 20.43 -1.29 7.22
N GLU A 190 21.53 -1.50 7.92
CA GLU A 190 22.67 -2.29 7.44
C GLU A 190 22.25 -3.73 7.10
N THR A 191 21.48 -4.35 8.00
CA THR A 191 20.96 -5.71 7.79
C THR A 191 20.06 -5.81 6.57
N GLN A 192 19.15 -4.83 6.40
CA GLN A 192 18.27 -4.77 5.23
C GLN A 192 19.06 -4.55 3.92
N GLN A 193 20.08 -3.70 3.93
CA GLN A 193 20.94 -3.46 2.77
C GLN A 193 21.69 -4.74 2.37
N ARG A 194 22.27 -5.45 3.33
CA ARG A 194 22.96 -6.73 3.10
C ARG A 194 22.04 -7.77 2.47
N ARG A 195 20.87 -8.00 3.08
CA ARG A 195 19.86 -8.95 2.57
C ARG A 195 19.36 -8.56 1.18
N SER A 196 19.09 -7.27 0.97
CA SER A 196 18.65 -6.74 -0.33
C SER A 196 19.69 -6.94 -1.43
N GLY A 197 20.98 -6.71 -1.14
CA GLY A 197 22.08 -6.97 -2.07
C GLY A 197 22.17 -8.44 -2.49
N GLN A 198 22.09 -9.35 -1.52
CA GLN A 198 22.07 -10.80 -1.76
C GLN A 198 20.86 -11.23 -2.59
N LEU A 199 19.65 -10.83 -2.16
CA LEU A 199 18.40 -11.18 -2.84
C LEU A 199 18.33 -10.61 -4.25
N ARG A 200 18.86 -9.40 -4.51
CA ARG A 200 18.84 -8.79 -5.84
C ARG A 200 19.54 -9.68 -6.87
N ARG A 201 20.73 -10.19 -6.55
CA ARG A 201 21.47 -11.11 -7.42
C ARG A 201 20.73 -12.44 -7.60
N LEU A 202 20.25 -13.03 -6.50
CA LEU A 202 19.59 -14.33 -6.54
C LEU A 202 18.26 -14.28 -7.31
N ARG A 203 17.45 -13.23 -7.10
CA ARG A 203 16.19 -13.02 -7.82
C ARG A 203 16.43 -12.78 -9.31
N ALA A 204 17.48 -12.06 -9.69
CA ALA A 204 17.83 -11.89 -11.10
C ALA A 204 18.12 -13.25 -11.78
N LEU A 205 18.89 -14.13 -11.12
CA LEU A 205 19.15 -15.49 -11.62
C LEU A 205 17.89 -16.35 -11.65
N TRP A 206 17.02 -16.23 -10.65
CA TRP A 206 15.74 -16.94 -10.61
C TRP A 206 14.81 -16.51 -11.75
N LEU A 207 14.71 -15.20 -12.01
CA LEU A 207 13.92 -14.67 -13.12
C LEU A 207 14.48 -15.10 -14.48
N ASP A 208 15.81 -15.14 -14.64
CA ASP A 208 16.47 -15.62 -15.86
C ASP A 208 16.08 -17.07 -16.18
N VAL A 209 16.14 -17.98 -15.20
CA VAL A 209 15.73 -19.38 -15.44
C VAL A 209 14.21 -19.54 -15.58
N LYS A 210 13.39 -18.74 -14.87
CA LYS A 210 11.93 -18.70 -15.08
C LYS A 210 11.60 -18.31 -16.52
N LYS A 211 12.28 -17.31 -17.09
CA LYS A 211 12.10 -16.90 -18.50
C LYS A 211 12.42 -18.04 -19.46
N GLN A 212 13.52 -18.76 -19.24
CA GLN A 212 13.90 -19.90 -20.08
C GLN A 212 12.88 -21.04 -20.01
N TYR A 213 12.34 -21.30 -18.82
CA TYR A 213 11.35 -22.35 -18.62
C TYR A 213 9.97 -22.00 -19.20
N LEU A 214 9.46 -20.80 -18.92
CA LEU A 214 8.12 -20.35 -19.32
C LEU A 214 8.07 -19.83 -20.77
N LYS A 215 9.20 -19.43 -21.35
CA LYS A 215 9.28 -18.89 -22.72
C LYS A 215 8.29 -17.72 -22.92
N THR A 216 7.32 -17.88 -23.82
CA THR A 216 6.28 -16.90 -24.13
C THR A 216 5.27 -16.69 -23.02
N ASP A 217 5.16 -17.65 -22.10
CA ASP A 217 4.24 -17.57 -20.95
C ASP A 217 4.84 -16.75 -19.79
N PHE A 218 6.08 -16.27 -19.93
CA PHE A 218 6.70 -15.41 -18.94
C PHE A 218 6.12 -13.99 -18.99
N ILE A 219 5.44 -13.60 -17.93
CA ILE A 219 4.98 -12.23 -17.70
C ILE A 219 5.79 -11.65 -16.53
N PRO A 220 6.44 -10.47 -16.68
CA PRO A 220 7.16 -9.84 -15.57
C PRO A 220 6.19 -9.29 -14.51
N ASP A 221 6.54 -9.41 -13.23
CA ASP A 221 5.76 -8.83 -12.13
C ASP A 221 5.55 -7.32 -12.30
N ALA A 222 4.42 -6.79 -11.82
CA ALA A 222 4.13 -5.36 -11.83
C ALA A 222 5.17 -4.58 -11.02
N ASN A 223 5.63 -3.44 -11.53
CA ASN A 223 6.71 -2.63 -10.94
C ASN A 223 6.50 -1.11 -11.09
N GLY A 224 5.24 -0.68 -11.23
CA GLY A 224 4.90 0.74 -11.42
C GLY A 224 5.12 1.27 -12.84
N THR A 225 5.34 0.39 -13.81
CA THR A 225 5.37 0.75 -15.24
C THR A 225 4.03 0.44 -15.91
N PHE A 226 3.82 1.02 -17.08
CA PHE A 226 2.67 0.73 -17.94
C PHE A 226 2.62 -0.74 -18.37
N ARG A 227 1.41 -1.32 -18.42
CA ARG A 227 1.12 -2.72 -18.79
C ARG A 227 -0.22 -2.81 -19.53
N PHE A 228 -0.40 -3.90 -20.26
CA PHE A 228 -1.69 -4.28 -20.87
C PHE A 228 -2.14 -5.64 -20.34
N THR A 229 -3.46 -5.78 -20.19
CA THR A 229 -4.14 -7.06 -19.96
C THR A 229 -5.42 -7.05 -20.78
N THR A 230 -5.80 -8.20 -21.30
CA THR A 230 -7.02 -8.39 -22.08
C THR A 230 -7.87 -9.47 -21.43
N GLY A 231 -9.18 -9.38 -21.59
CA GLY A 231 -10.13 -10.34 -21.05
C GLY A 231 -11.53 -10.08 -21.60
N LEU A 232 -12.52 -10.78 -21.05
CA LEU A 232 -13.92 -10.68 -21.44
C LEU A 232 -14.74 -10.06 -20.32
N ILE A 233 -15.85 -9.39 -20.66
CA ILE A 233 -16.89 -9.05 -19.67
C ILE A 233 -17.63 -10.33 -19.35
N GLU A 234 -17.34 -10.93 -18.19
CA GLU A 234 -17.84 -12.24 -17.80
C GLU A 234 -17.99 -12.39 -16.28
N GLY A 235 -18.98 -13.19 -15.88
CA GLY A 235 -19.25 -13.52 -14.49
C GLY A 235 -18.31 -14.60 -13.97
N TYR A 236 -18.57 -15.09 -12.76
CA TYR A 236 -17.86 -16.23 -12.16
C TYR A 236 -18.68 -16.87 -11.05
N SER A 237 -18.30 -18.09 -10.67
CA SER A 237 -18.92 -18.83 -9.57
C SER A 237 -17.98 -18.92 -8.38
N PRO A 238 -18.25 -18.21 -7.27
CA PRO A 238 -17.41 -18.28 -6.07
C PRO A 238 -17.60 -19.58 -5.27
N ALA A 239 -18.74 -20.26 -5.48
CA ALA A 239 -19.15 -21.47 -4.79
C ALA A 239 -20.18 -22.21 -5.66
N ASP A 240 -20.46 -23.46 -5.29
CA ASP A 240 -21.50 -24.26 -5.94
C ASP A 240 -22.88 -23.56 -5.90
N ALA A 241 -23.65 -23.72 -6.98
CA ALA A 241 -24.95 -23.09 -7.21
C ALA A 241 -25.01 -21.54 -7.13
N ILE A 242 -23.87 -20.85 -7.06
CA ILE A 242 -23.81 -19.38 -7.06
C ILE A 242 -23.11 -18.89 -8.32
N TYR A 243 -23.74 -17.96 -9.04
CA TYR A 243 -23.14 -17.28 -10.18
C TYR A 243 -23.27 -15.77 -10.03
N LYS A 244 -22.14 -15.07 -9.97
CA LYS A 244 -22.10 -13.60 -9.99
C LYS A 244 -22.13 -13.15 -11.45
N THR A 245 -23.24 -12.57 -11.88
CA THR A 245 -23.43 -12.07 -13.25
C THR A 245 -22.47 -10.91 -13.56
N PRO A 246 -22.07 -10.74 -14.84
CA PRO A 246 -21.04 -9.77 -15.20
C PRO A 246 -21.44 -8.30 -15.05
N VAL A 247 -22.73 -7.97 -14.97
CA VAL A 247 -23.20 -6.58 -14.98
C VAL A 247 -24.18 -6.38 -13.84
N THR A 248 -23.94 -5.39 -12.99
CA THR A 248 -24.90 -4.93 -11.98
C THR A 248 -25.80 -3.83 -12.57
N SER A 249 -26.92 -3.57 -11.92
CA SER A 249 -27.91 -2.61 -12.42
C SER A 249 -28.37 -1.66 -11.32
N VAL A 250 -29.06 -0.60 -11.72
CA VAL A 250 -29.69 0.37 -10.81
C VAL A 250 -30.57 -0.29 -9.73
N ARG A 251 -31.14 -1.48 -10.02
CA ARG A 251 -31.92 -2.24 -9.03
C ARG A 251 -31.10 -2.54 -7.77
N GLY A 252 -29.82 -2.87 -7.94
CA GLY A 252 -28.92 -3.16 -6.82
C GLY A 252 -28.66 -1.96 -5.90
N ILE A 253 -28.75 -0.72 -6.42
CA ILE A 253 -28.66 0.49 -5.59
C ILE A 253 -29.88 0.56 -4.67
N PHE A 254 -31.08 0.36 -5.21
CA PHE A 254 -32.32 0.34 -4.43
C PHE A 254 -32.35 -0.78 -3.38
N GLU A 255 -31.95 -2.00 -3.76
CA GLU A 255 -31.89 -3.16 -2.87
C GLU A 255 -30.93 -2.95 -1.69
N LYS A 256 -29.83 -2.20 -1.90
CA LYS A 256 -28.78 -2.03 -0.88
C LYS A 256 -28.95 -0.76 -0.04
N THR A 257 -29.75 0.21 -0.46
CA THR A 257 -29.84 1.50 0.25
C THR A 257 -30.56 1.33 1.58
N THR A 258 -29.88 1.63 2.68
CA THR A 258 -30.41 1.54 4.06
C THR A 258 -30.60 2.90 4.73
N GLY A 259 -30.05 3.97 4.14
CA GLY A 259 -30.06 5.31 4.75
C GLY A 259 -28.97 5.51 5.82
N GLN A 260 -28.13 4.50 6.07
CA GLN A 260 -27.02 4.59 7.03
C GLN A 260 -25.69 4.26 6.35
N PRO A 261 -24.57 4.91 6.74
CA PRO A 261 -23.25 4.59 6.20
C PRO A 261 -22.90 3.09 6.35
N PRO A 262 -22.31 2.44 5.33
CA PRO A 262 -21.89 2.99 4.04
C PRO A 262 -22.96 2.95 2.93
N PHE A 263 -24.20 2.56 3.23
CA PHE A 263 -25.29 2.39 2.26
C PHE A 263 -26.34 3.52 2.31
N ASN A 264 -25.86 4.75 2.48
CA ASN A 264 -26.64 5.98 2.54
C ASN A 264 -26.62 6.72 1.19
N THR A 265 -27.27 6.14 0.17
CA THR A 265 -27.41 6.76 -1.15
C THR A 265 -28.11 8.12 -1.07
N PRO A 266 -27.58 9.21 -1.68
CA PRO A 266 -28.20 10.53 -1.60
C PRO A 266 -29.64 10.57 -2.14
N ASP A 267 -30.54 11.29 -1.44
CA ASP A 267 -31.96 11.38 -1.81
C ASP A 267 -32.18 11.95 -3.22
N ALA A 268 -31.35 12.91 -3.63
CA ALA A 268 -31.39 13.48 -4.97
C ALA A 268 -31.12 12.40 -6.04
N LEU A 269 -30.16 11.50 -5.79
CA LEU A 269 -29.85 10.40 -6.69
C LEU A 269 -30.99 9.38 -6.69
N MET A 270 -31.53 9.03 -5.52
CA MET A 270 -32.66 8.10 -5.43
C MET A 270 -33.89 8.63 -6.18
N THR A 271 -34.18 9.92 -6.05
CA THR A 271 -35.27 10.60 -6.78
C THR A 271 -35.04 10.55 -8.29
N LEU A 272 -33.82 10.83 -8.74
CA LEU A 272 -33.44 10.74 -10.15
C LEU A 272 -33.64 9.32 -10.71
N LEU A 273 -33.14 8.29 -10.01
CA LEU A 273 -33.20 6.91 -10.45
C LEU A 273 -34.65 6.37 -10.49
N ARG A 274 -35.54 6.82 -9.59
CA ARG A 274 -36.96 6.40 -9.56
C ARG A 274 -37.74 6.86 -10.79
N LYS A 275 -37.32 7.92 -11.47
CA LYS A 275 -37.95 8.38 -12.72
C LYS A 275 -37.81 7.37 -13.86
N LYS A 276 -36.82 6.46 -13.79
CA LYS A 276 -36.51 5.43 -14.81
C LYS A 276 -36.28 5.99 -16.23
N GLN A 277 -35.91 7.27 -16.34
CA GLN A 277 -35.64 7.97 -17.60
C GLN A 277 -34.16 7.79 -17.99
N PHE A 278 -33.77 6.56 -18.34
CA PHE A 278 -32.37 6.23 -18.64
C PHE A 278 -31.97 6.41 -20.11
N GLY A 279 -32.95 6.46 -21.04
CA GLY A 279 -32.70 6.75 -22.46
C GLY A 279 -31.61 5.87 -23.09
N ALA A 280 -30.63 6.51 -23.73
CA ALA A 280 -29.51 5.84 -24.41
C ALA A 280 -28.57 5.06 -23.47
N PHE A 281 -28.68 5.25 -22.15
CA PHE A 281 -27.82 4.56 -21.17
C PHE A 281 -28.32 3.15 -20.80
N ILE A 282 -29.47 2.72 -21.34
CA ILE A 282 -30.02 1.38 -21.07
C ILE A 282 -29.11 0.31 -21.70
N SER A 283 -28.70 -0.66 -20.88
CA SER A 283 -27.98 -1.83 -21.33
C SER A 283 -28.94 -2.93 -21.75
N LYS A 284 -28.71 -3.51 -22.93
CA LYS A 284 -29.43 -4.72 -23.39
C LYS A 284 -29.24 -5.91 -22.44
N THR A 285 -28.09 -6.00 -21.75
CA THR A 285 -27.76 -7.12 -20.85
C THR A 285 -28.65 -7.15 -19.61
N VAL A 286 -29.00 -5.99 -19.05
CA VAL A 286 -29.77 -5.90 -17.79
C VAL A 286 -31.13 -5.21 -17.96
N GLY A 287 -31.48 -4.77 -19.17
CA GLY A 287 -32.74 -4.10 -19.49
C GLY A 287 -32.93 -2.73 -18.82
N THR A 288 -31.87 -2.17 -18.22
CA THR A 288 -31.90 -0.91 -17.46
C THR A 288 -30.51 -0.28 -17.43
N LEU A 289 -30.33 0.78 -16.63
CA LEU A 289 -29.04 1.42 -16.40
C LEU A 289 -28.06 0.42 -15.74
N PRO A 290 -26.98 0.02 -16.42
CA PRO A 290 -25.90 -0.77 -15.81
C PRO A 290 -25.11 0.10 -14.83
N ILE A 291 -24.50 -0.50 -13.81
CA ILE A 291 -23.71 0.23 -12.81
C ILE A 291 -22.23 -0.18 -12.90
N ASP A 292 -21.93 -1.42 -12.54
CA ASP A 292 -20.58 -1.98 -12.56
C ASP A 292 -20.51 -3.22 -13.45
N ILE A 293 -19.31 -3.51 -13.93
CA ILE A 293 -18.96 -4.64 -14.76
C ILE A 293 -17.87 -5.50 -14.12
N LEU A 294 -17.99 -6.82 -14.26
CA LEU A 294 -16.94 -7.81 -14.02
C LEU A 294 -16.28 -8.19 -15.32
N TYR A 295 -14.96 -8.32 -15.28
CA TYR A 295 -14.19 -8.72 -16.46
C TYR A 295 -12.89 -9.45 -16.08
N SER A 296 -12.46 -10.38 -16.92
CA SER A 296 -11.38 -11.36 -16.66
C SER A 296 -9.97 -10.83 -16.97
N THR A 297 -9.73 -9.55 -16.69
CA THR A 297 -8.37 -8.97 -16.77
C THR A 297 -7.60 -9.19 -15.47
N ASP A 298 -6.27 -9.16 -15.57
CA ASP A 298 -5.38 -9.24 -14.42
C ASP A 298 -4.96 -7.83 -13.95
N THR A 299 -5.61 -7.37 -12.88
CA THR A 299 -5.31 -6.09 -12.25
C THR A 299 -4.79 -6.28 -10.82
N THR A 300 -4.05 -5.26 -10.36
CA THR A 300 -3.57 -5.11 -8.98
C THR A 300 -3.52 -3.63 -8.58
N GLY A 301 -3.09 -3.33 -7.36
CA GLY A 301 -2.88 -1.97 -6.86
C GLY A 301 -2.08 -1.12 -7.85
N GLY A 302 -2.60 0.06 -8.16
CA GLY A 302 -2.08 0.96 -9.21
C GLY A 302 -2.90 0.97 -10.50
N ASN A 303 -3.80 0.00 -10.73
CA ASN A 303 -4.73 0.02 -11.86
C ASN A 303 -6.07 0.74 -11.56
N SER A 304 -6.27 1.28 -10.36
CA SER A 304 -7.46 2.09 -10.06
C SER A 304 -7.47 3.33 -10.96
N GLY A 305 -8.57 3.55 -11.67
CA GLY A 305 -8.73 4.60 -12.69
C GLY A 305 -8.30 4.21 -14.10
N SER A 306 -7.79 2.98 -14.33
CA SER A 306 -7.39 2.55 -15.68
C SER A 306 -8.61 2.45 -16.62
N PRO A 307 -8.48 2.90 -17.89
CA PRO A 307 -9.54 2.79 -18.88
C PRO A 307 -9.75 1.34 -19.30
N VAL A 308 -11.00 0.88 -19.25
CA VAL A 308 -11.43 -0.39 -19.86
C VAL A 308 -11.90 -0.07 -21.28
N MET A 309 -11.22 -0.63 -22.27
CA MET A 309 -11.51 -0.38 -23.68
C MET A 309 -12.07 -1.62 -24.37
N ASN A 310 -12.98 -1.42 -25.32
CA ASN A 310 -13.44 -2.49 -26.20
C ASN A 310 -12.43 -2.77 -27.33
N VAL A 311 -12.75 -3.71 -28.21
CA VAL A 311 -11.89 -4.11 -29.35
C VAL A 311 -11.62 -3.00 -30.38
N LYS A 312 -12.37 -1.89 -30.33
CA LYS A 312 -12.17 -0.70 -31.17
C LYS A 312 -11.35 0.40 -30.48
N GLY A 313 -10.92 0.18 -29.23
CA GLY A 313 -10.26 1.20 -28.42
C GLY A 313 -11.21 2.23 -27.79
N GLU A 314 -12.51 1.98 -27.80
CA GLU A 314 -13.50 2.88 -27.21
C GLU A 314 -13.64 2.59 -25.70
N LEU A 315 -13.73 3.63 -24.87
CA LEU A 315 -13.91 3.51 -23.43
C LEU A 315 -15.28 2.89 -23.10
N VAL A 316 -15.28 1.79 -22.35
CA VAL A 316 -16.51 1.11 -21.88
C VAL A 316 -16.64 1.08 -20.36
N GLY A 317 -15.57 1.41 -19.63
CA GLY A 317 -15.61 1.55 -18.18
C GLY A 317 -14.30 2.04 -17.58
N LEU A 318 -14.30 2.26 -16.28
CA LEU A 318 -13.11 2.61 -15.51
C LEU A 318 -12.88 1.58 -14.41
N ASN A 319 -11.71 0.96 -14.37
CA ASN A 319 -11.34 0.02 -13.33
C ASN A 319 -11.28 0.72 -11.97
N PHE A 320 -11.84 0.12 -10.92
CA PHE A 320 -11.68 0.66 -9.56
C PHE A 320 -11.32 -0.38 -8.52
N ASP A 321 -11.67 -1.65 -8.72
CA ASP A 321 -11.43 -2.69 -7.71
C ASP A 321 -11.33 -4.09 -8.33
N ARG A 322 -11.28 -5.12 -7.48
CA ARG A 322 -11.28 -6.54 -7.82
C ARG A 322 -12.29 -7.28 -6.94
N SER A 323 -12.77 -8.40 -7.46
CA SER A 323 -13.56 -9.36 -6.67
C SER A 323 -12.79 -9.86 -5.44
N PHE A 324 -13.51 -10.29 -4.41
CA PHE A 324 -12.91 -10.76 -3.17
C PHE A 324 -11.96 -11.95 -3.41
N GLU A 325 -12.37 -12.89 -4.25
CA GLU A 325 -11.61 -14.06 -4.64
C GLU A 325 -10.34 -13.69 -5.43
N ALA A 326 -10.31 -12.51 -6.07
CA ALA A 326 -9.16 -11.97 -6.80
C ALA A 326 -8.15 -11.21 -5.91
N THR A 327 -8.35 -11.14 -4.60
CA THR A 327 -7.37 -10.51 -3.68
C THR A 327 -6.02 -11.23 -3.65
N ILE A 328 -5.97 -12.49 -4.10
CA ILE A 328 -4.75 -13.30 -4.24
C ILE A 328 -4.00 -13.05 -5.56
N ASN A 329 -4.53 -12.25 -6.49
CA ASN A 329 -3.93 -12.04 -7.82
C ASN A 329 -2.47 -11.54 -7.78
N ASP A 330 -2.08 -10.87 -6.69
CA ASP A 330 -0.70 -10.42 -6.48
C ASP A 330 0.31 -11.61 -6.35
N PHE A 331 -0.20 -12.81 -6.11
CA PHE A 331 0.55 -14.06 -6.02
C PHE A 331 0.17 -15.06 -7.12
N ALA A 332 -1.13 -15.17 -7.43
CA ALA A 332 -1.64 -16.10 -8.43
C ALA A 332 -2.98 -15.62 -9.00
N TRP A 333 -3.06 -15.54 -10.32
CA TRP A 333 -4.29 -15.27 -11.05
C TRP A 333 -4.93 -16.57 -11.53
N ASN A 334 -6.27 -16.66 -11.49
CA ASN A 334 -7.00 -17.82 -11.99
C ASN A 334 -8.30 -17.40 -12.68
N HIS A 335 -8.47 -17.85 -13.93
CA HIS A 335 -9.65 -17.55 -14.74
C HIS A 335 -10.98 -17.95 -14.08
N ALA A 336 -10.99 -18.99 -13.25
CA ALA A 336 -12.22 -19.49 -12.63
C ALA A 336 -12.87 -18.52 -11.63
N TYR A 337 -12.08 -17.64 -11.00
CA TYR A 337 -12.59 -16.74 -9.95
C TYR A 337 -12.06 -15.30 -10.03
N SER A 338 -10.94 -15.05 -10.72
CA SER A 338 -10.34 -13.72 -10.76
C SER A 338 -11.14 -12.78 -11.66
N ARG A 339 -11.79 -11.78 -11.08
CA ARG A 339 -12.43 -10.67 -11.82
C ARG A 339 -11.96 -9.32 -11.33
N SER A 340 -11.66 -8.44 -12.28
CA SER A 340 -11.58 -6.99 -12.06
C SER A 340 -12.98 -6.39 -12.04
N ILE A 341 -13.14 -5.27 -11.34
CA ILE A 341 -14.40 -4.53 -11.19
C ILE A 341 -14.19 -3.12 -11.77
N GLY A 342 -15.03 -2.77 -12.72
CA GLY A 342 -15.03 -1.44 -13.34
C GLY A 342 -16.42 -0.84 -13.29
N VAL A 343 -16.50 0.48 -13.19
CA VAL A 343 -17.76 1.20 -13.35
C VAL A 343 -18.07 1.31 -14.85
N ASP A 344 -19.30 1.02 -15.24
CA ASP A 344 -19.75 1.10 -16.64
C ASP A 344 -19.79 2.57 -17.08
N VAL A 345 -19.23 2.87 -18.25
CA VAL A 345 -19.16 4.25 -18.76
C VAL A 345 -20.55 4.87 -18.91
N ARG A 346 -21.59 4.07 -19.19
CA ARG A 346 -22.98 4.56 -19.29
C ARG A 346 -23.49 5.11 -17.95
N TYR A 347 -23.09 4.51 -16.84
CA TYR A 347 -23.44 5.03 -15.52
C TYR A 347 -22.76 6.36 -15.23
N LEU A 348 -21.46 6.46 -15.55
CA LEU A 348 -20.70 7.70 -15.41
C LEU A 348 -21.33 8.83 -16.23
N LEU A 349 -21.62 8.58 -17.51
CA LEU A 349 -22.24 9.57 -18.40
C LEU A 349 -23.67 9.93 -17.95
N PHE A 350 -24.44 8.96 -17.45
CA PHE A 350 -25.75 9.22 -16.87
C PHE A 350 -25.68 10.17 -15.68
N LEU A 351 -24.72 9.95 -14.75
CA LEU A 351 -24.52 10.82 -13.60
C LEU A 351 -24.04 12.22 -14.03
N LEU A 352 -23.07 12.30 -14.95
CA LEU A 352 -22.58 13.58 -15.46
C LEU A 352 -23.73 14.41 -16.07
N LYS A 353 -24.57 13.79 -16.89
CA LYS A 353 -25.68 14.47 -17.56
C LYS A 353 -26.82 14.84 -16.62
N ASN A 354 -27.28 13.89 -15.80
CA ASN A 354 -28.57 14.00 -15.12
C ASN A 354 -28.47 14.30 -13.62
N TYR A 355 -27.31 14.08 -13.01
CA TYR A 355 -27.09 14.32 -11.58
C TYR A 355 -26.16 15.51 -11.33
N ALA A 356 -25.04 15.59 -12.05
CA ALA A 356 -24.06 16.66 -11.91
C ALA A 356 -24.31 17.86 -12.84
N HIS A 357 -25.16 17.70 -13.86
CA HIS A 357 -25.41 18.72 -14.90
C HIS A 357 -24.11 19.25 -15.54
N ALA A 358 -23.19 18.33 -15.82
CA ALA A 358 -21.84 18.61 -16.32
C ALA A 358 -21.80 18.72 -17.86
N ASP A 359 -22.69 19.53 -18.44
CA ASP A 359 -22.85 19.65 -19.89
C ASP A 359 -21.58 20.13 -20.61
N GLN A 360 -20.77 20.95 -19.95
CA GLN A 360 -19.48 21.42 -20.47
C GLN A 360 -18.51 20.24 -20.69
N LEU A 361 -18.37 19.36 -19.70
CA LEU A 361 -17.49 18.18 -19.80
C LEU A 361 -17.99 17.19 -20.86
N LEU A 362 -19.31 17.00 -20.96
CA LEU A 362 -19.91 16.18 -22.02
C LEU A 362 -19.65 16.77 -23.40
N GLY A 363 -19.73 18.10 -23.54
CA GLY A 363 -19.37 18.82 -24.75
C GLY A 363 -17.89 18.66 -25.13
N GLU A 364 -16.97 18.74 -24.17
CA GLU A 364 -15.53 18.50 -24.38
C GLU A 364 -15.23 17.07 -24.84
N MET A 365 -16.00 16.09 -24.35
CA MET A 365 -15.91 14.69 -24.78
C MET A 365 -16.58 14.42 -26.14
N GLY A 366 -17.21 15.42 -26.76
CA GLY A 366 -17.93 15.26 -28.04
C GLY A 366 -19.28 14.55 -27.92
N LEU A 367 -19.86 14.50 -26.71
CA LEU A 367 -21.09 13.80 -26.38
C LEU A 367 -22.22 14.80 -26.06
N LYS A 368 -22.78 15.45 -27.09
CA LYS A 368 -23.94 16.36 -26.93
C LYS A 368 -25.27 15.61 -26.98
#